data_AF-A0A521W9C0-F1
#
_entry.id   AF-A0A521W9C0-F1
#
_cell.length_a   1.000
_cell.length_b   1.000
_cell.length_c   1.000
_cell.angle_alpha   90.00
_cell.angle_beta   90.00
_cell.angle_gamma   90.00
#
_symmetry.space_group_name_H-M   'P 1'
#
loop_
_entity.id
_entity.type
_entity.pdbx_description
1 polymer ?
#
loop_
_entity_poly.entity_id
_entity_poly.type
_entity_poly.pdbx_seq_one_letter_code
_entity_poly.pdbx_strand_id
1 'polypeptide(L)'
;MAAPVSVSHTHVHSVRLKDGREALIARVLADAGTAGFGFTLNDDAGVARDMAAWDAAARMRGEPLHALLGGARRRQVPVLPDELPAIAPDWDALRKGIRESRWKLLRLDPFAWGSLEKIHAIAAVAGQRAIALLAPHAHPWEIAWCAMLAATLPGSDAHIIVRTQPQTPAYAVGDQPGIGLDWSLEPAFAAIPW
;
A
#
# COMPACT_ATOMS: atom_id res chain seq x y z
N MET A 1 6.94 10.32 -8.58
CA MET A 1 7.55 9.47 -9.62
C MET A 1 6.59 8.34 -9.92
N ALA A 2 5.92 8.41 -11.08
CA ALA A 2 4.99 7.39 -11.54
C ALA A 2 5.68 6.03 -11.67
N ALA A 3 4.89 4.95 -11.63
CA ALA A 3 5.41 3.62 -11.91
C ALA A 3 6.19 3.63 -13.24
N PRO A 4 7.41 3.08 -13.29
CA PRO A 4 8.30 3.18 -14.45
C PRO A 4 7.90 2.16 -15.53
N VAL A 5 6.65 2.22 -15.98
CA VAL A 5 6.05 1.33 -16.97
C VAL A 5 5.06 2.09 -17.85
N SER A 6 5.11 1.85 -19.15
CA SER A 6 4.10 2.32 -20.09
C SER A 6 2.91 1.37 -20.07
N VAL A 7 1.71 1.93 -19.90
CA VAL A 7 0.46 1.16 -19.76
C VAL A 7 -0.30 1.20 -21.07
N SER A 8 -0.53 0.01 -21.65
CA SER A 8 -1.34 -0.14 -22.87
C SER A 8 -2.84 -0.17 -22.56
N HIS A 9 -3.22 -0.88 -21.49
CA HIS A 9 -4.61 -1.11 -21.11
C HIS A 9 -4.76 -1.12 -19.59
N THR A 10 -5.90 -0.62 -19.12
CA THR A 10 -6.32 -0.69 -17.72
C THR A 10 -7.75 -1.18 -17.67
N HIS A 11 -8.03 -2.13 -16.78
CA HIS A 11 -9.36 -2.63 -16.51
C HIS A 11 -9.61 -2.60 -15.00
N VAL A 12 -10.78 -2.14 -14.57
CA VAL A 12 -11.18 -2.10 -13.16
C VAL A 12 -12.49 -2.85 -12.98
N HIS A 13 -12.53 -3.79 -12.05
CA HIS A 13 -13.73 -4.49 -11.62
C HIS A 13 -14.10 -4.10 -10.20
N SER A 14 -15.40 -3.99 -9.94
CA SER A 14 -15.91 -4.13 -8.58
C SER A 14 -16.12 -5.61 -8.27
N VAL A 15 -15.68 -6.03 -7.08
CA VAL A 15 -15.96 -7.36 -6.54
C VAL A 15 -16.46 -7.25 -5.10
N ARG A 16 -17.32 -8.20 -4.73
CA ARG A 16 -17.74 -8.38 -3.34
C ARG A 16 -16.81 -9.35 -2.63
N LEU A 17 -16.21 -8.90 -1.54
CA LEU A 17 -15.34 -9.70 -0.68
C LEU A 17 -16.14 -10.69 0.17
N LYS A 18 -15.46 -11.67 0.76
CA LYS A 18 -16.08 -12.68 1.65
C LYS A 18 -16.89 -12.08 2.81
N ASP A 19 -16.46 -10.94 3.33
CA ASP A 19 -17.14 -10.25 4.44
C ASP A 19 -18.25 -9.29 3.98
N GLY A 20 -18.57 -9.29 2.69
CA GLY A 20 -19.65 -8.50 2.10
C GLY A 20 -19.25 -7.10 1.65
N ARG A 21 -18.03 -6.64 1.95
CA ARG A 21 -17.54 -5.34 1.47
C ARG A 21 -17.26 -5.36 -0.02
N GLU A 22 -17.18 -4.19 -0.61
CA GLU A 22 -16.84 -4.00 -2.00
C GLU A 22 -15.36 -3.60 -2.12
N ALA A 23 -14.67 -4.16 -3.11
CA ALA A 23 -13.33 -3.77 -3.48
C ALA A 23 -13.29 -3.45 -4.97
N LEU A 24 -12.57 -2.39 -5.32
CA LEU A 24 -12.21 -2.10 -6.70
C LEU A 24 -10.86 -2.74 -6.97
N ILE A 25 -10.83 -3.64 -7.95
CA ILE A 25 -9.61 -4.31 -8.39
C ILE A 25 -9.22 -3.80 -9.76
N ALA A 26 -8.02 -3.26 -9.86
CA ALA A 26 -7.43 -2.85 -11.13
C ALA A 26 -6.48 -3.93 -11.65
N ARG A 27 -6.57 -4.21 -12.95
CA ARG A 27 -5.52 -4.85 -13.73
C ARG A 27 -4.96 -3.86 -14.72
N VAL A 28 -3.64 -3.77 -14.77
CA VAL A 28 -2.88 -2.98 -15.74
C VAL A 28 -2.11 -3.94 -16.63
N LEU A 29 -2.14 -3.72 -17.94
CA LEU A 29 -1.29 -4.40 -18.91
C LEU A 29 -0.23 -3.43 -19.42
N ALA A 30 1.03 -3.69 -19.08
CA ALA A 30 2.18 -2.96 -19.60
C ALA A 30 2.34 -3.19 -21.12
N ASP A 31 2.96 -2.26 -21.83
CA ASP A 31 3.29 -2.41 -23.26
C ASP A 31 4.16 -3.65 -23.54
N ALA A 32 4.97 -4.05 -22.56
CA ALA A 32 5.78 -5.27 -22.60
C ALA A 32 4.97 -6.57 -22.37
N GLY A 33 3.63 -6.49 -22.27
CA GLY A 33 2.74 -7.63 -22.05
C GLY A 33 2.65 -8.12 -20.62
N THR A 34 3.35 -7.48 -19.67
CA THR A 34 3.29 -7.86 -18.25
C THR A 34 2.03 -7.28 -17.60
N ALA A 35 1.23 -8.15 -16.98
CA ALA A 35 0.09 -7.74 -16.19
C ALA A 35 0.49 -7.45 -14.73
N GLY A 36 -0.09 -6.41 -14.15
CA GLY A 36 -0.02 -6.12 -12.72
C GLY A 36 -1.42 -5.88 -12.15
N PHE A 37 -1.53 -6.05 -10.84
CA PHE A 37 -2.80 -6.01 -10.12
C PHE A 37 -2.71 -5.10 -8.90
N GLY A 38 -3.83 -4.44 -8.59
CA GLY A 38 -3.95 -3.56 -7.44
C GLY A 38 -5.39 -3.50 -6.96
N PHE A 39 -5.59 -3.04 -5.74
CA PHE A 39 -6.90 -2.97 -5.12
C PHE A 39 -7.10 -1.67 -4.35
N THR A 40 -8.35 -1.35 -4.07
CA THR A 40 -8.76 -0.43 -3.02
C THR A 40 -10.10 -0.90 -2.44
N LEU A 41 -10.35 -0.62 -1.18
CA LEU A 41 -11.66 -0.78 -0.56
C LEU A 41 -12.40 0.57 -0.42
N ASN A 42 -11.77 1.62 -0.91
CA ASN A 42 -12.37 2.93 -1.10
C ASN A 42 -12.99 3.02 -2.50
N ASP A 43 -13.74 4.09 -2.70
CA ASP A 43 -14.51 4.42 -3.88
C ASP A 43 -13.62 4.90 -5.06
N ASP A 44 -12.32 5.10 -4.81
CA ASP A 44 -11.36 5.67 -5.77
C ASP A 44 -10.45 4.60 -6.39
N ALA A 45 -10.76 4.23 -7.64
CA ALA A 45 -9.94 3.31 -8.44
C ALA A 45 -8.53 3.84 -8.77
N GLY A 46 -8.22 5.11 -8.51
CA GLY A 46 -6.88 5.69 -8.68
C GLY A 46 -5.80 4.93 -7.92
N VAL A 47 -6.06 4.61 -6.65
CA VAL A 47 -5.12 3.85 -5.80
C VAL A 47 -4.87 2.45 -6.36
N ALA A 48 -5.95 1.75 -6.74
CA ALA A 48 -5.85 0.41 -7.31
C ALA A 48 -5.03 0.43 -8.60
N ARG A 49 -5.22 1.43 -9.46
CA ARG A 49 -4.48 1.58 -10.73
C ARG A 49 -3.00 1.89 -10.51
N ASP A 50 -2.66 2.80 -9.59
CA ASP A 50 -1.27 3.09 -9.23
C ASP A 50 -0.57 1.84 -8.69
N MET A 51 -1.25 1.12 -7.77
CA MET A 51 -0.76 -0.15 -7.23
C MET A 51 -0.54 -1.19 -8.34
N ALA A 52 -1.48 -1.33 -9.27
CA ALA A 52 -1.37 -2.26 -10.40
C ALA A 52 -0.23 -1.92 -11.35
N ALA A 53 0.03 -0.64 -11.60
CA ALA A 53 1.16 -0.20 -12.42
C ALA A 53 2.51 -0.50 -11.75
N TRP A 54 2.63 -0.29 -10.44
CA TRP A 54 3.81 -0.68 -9.67
C TRP A 54 4.01 -2.20 -9.60
N ASP A 55 2.93 -2.97 -9.46
CA ASP A 55 2.98 -4.43 -9.54
C ASP A 55 3.49 -4.90 -10.90
N ALA A 56 2.97 -4.33 -11.99
CA ALA A 56 3.41 -4.65 -13.35
C ALA A 56 4.90 -4.32 -13.54
N ALA A 57 5.35 -3.16 -13.06
CA ALA A 57 6.75 -2.73 -13.16
C ALA A 57 7.71 -3.70 -12.42
N ALA A 58 7.32 -4.13 -11.21
CA ALA A 58 8.07 -5.10 -10.41
C ALA A 58 8.12 -6.49 -11.06
N ARG A 59 6.97 -6.98 -11.52
CA ARG A 59 6.88 -8.26 -12.25
C ARG A 59 7.68 -8.28 -13.54
N MET A 60 7.67 -7.17 -14.30
CA MET A 60 8.40 -7.04 -15.56
C MET A 60 9.91 -7.18 -15.34
N ARG A 61 10.41 -6.80 -14.16
CA ARG A 61 11.81 -6.92 -13.77
C ARG A 61 12.12 -8.25 -13.05
N GLY A 62 11.12 -9.05 -12.74
CA GLY A 62 11.28 -10.26 -11.93
C GLY A 62 11.69 -9.96 -10.49
N GLU A 63 11.37 -8.78 -9.98
CA GLU A 63 11.81 -8.30 -8.67
C GLU A 63 10.61 -8.01 -7.74
N PRO A 64 10.77 -8.15 -6.41
CA PRO A 64 9.76 -7.66 -5.48
C PRO A 64 9.71 -6.13 -5.52
N LEU A 65 8.53 -5.55 -5.28
CA LEU A 65 8.33 -4.09 -5.38
C LEU A 65 9.31 -3.31 -4.47
N HIS A 66 9.61 -3.83 -3.28
CA HIS A 66 10.54 -3.15 -2.37
C HIS A 66 11.95 -3.00 -2.98
N ALA A 67 12.40 -3.89 -3.87
CA ALA A 67 13.68 -3.76 -4.56
C ALA A 67 13.69 -2.54 -5.50
N LEU A 68 12.58 -2.31 -6.21
CA LEU A 68 12.41 -1.11 -7.06
C LEU A 68 12.42 0.19 -6.27
N LEU A 69 12.03 0.13 -5.00
CA LEU A 69 11.91 1.28 -4.10
C LEU A 69 13.17 1.51 -3.26
N GLY A 70 14.31 0.92 -3.65
CA GLY A 70 15.59 1.08 -2.98
C GLY A 70 15.90 0.01 -1.92
N GLY A 71 15.17 -1.10 -1.92
CA GLY A 71 15.36 -2.25 -1.05
C GLY A 71 14.49 -2.22 0.22
N ALA A 72 14.30 -3.40 0.81
CA ALA A 72 13.65 -3.54 2.11
C ALA A 72 14.61 -3.11 3.22
N ARG A 73 14.20 -2.15 4.04
CA ARG A 73 14.92 -1.72 5.25
C ARG A 73 14.57 -2.57 6.47
N ARG A 74 13.50 -3.37 6.36
CA ARG A 74 13.00 -4.29 7.38
C ARG A 74 12.28 -5.46 6.70
N ARG A 75 12.42 -6.65 7.26
CA ARG A 75 11.80 -7.88 6.76
C ARG A 75 10.56 -8.30 7.55
N GLN A 76 10.41 -7.75 8.75
CA GLN A 76 9.20 -7.85 9.54
C GLN A 76 8.73 -6.47 9.92
N VAL A 77 7.42 -6.25 9.81
CA VAL A 77 6.77 -4.98 10.16
C VAL A 77 5.79 -5.25 11.29
N PRO A 78 5.93 -4.58 12.46
CA PRO A 78 4.98 -4.74 13.56
C PRO A 78 3.56 -4.35 13.14
N VAL A 79 2.57 -5.07 13.65
CA VAL A 79 1.14 -4.76 13.47
C VAL A 79 0.56 -4.50 14.85
N LEU A 80 0.08 -3.28 15.06
CA LEU A 80 -0.37 -2.79 16.37
C LEU A 80 -1.85 -2.37 16.31
N PRO A 81 -2.62 -2.55 17.39
CA PRO A 81 -3.93 -1.92 17.50
C PRO A 81 -3.75 -0.40 17.74
N ASP A 82 -4.48 0.42 17.00
CA ASP A 82 -4.59 1.87 17.24
C ASP A 82 -5.96 2.38 16.77
N GLU A 83 -6.70 3.02 17.69
CA GLU A 83 -8.02 3.59 17.42
C GLU A 83 -7.96 5.08 17.04
N LEU A 84 -6.79 5.72 17.17
CA LEU A 84 -6.63 7.14 16.87
C LEU A 84 -6.75 7.41 15.36
N PRO A 85 -7.34 8.54 14.97
CA PRO A 85 -7.53 8.87 13.56
C PRO A 85 -6.20 9.06 12.82
N ALA A 86 -6.18 8.65 11.56
CA ALA A 86 -5.10 9.01 10.65
C ALA A 86 -5.12 10.51 10.33
N ILE A 87 -3.96 11.05 9.97
CA ILE A 87 -3.83 12.41 9.49
C ILE A 87 -4.52 12.49 8.11
N ALA A 88 -5.47 13.42 7.99
CA ALA A 88 -6.20 13.67 6.76
C ALA A 88 -5.22 13.99 5.59
N PRO A 89 -5.59 13.67 4.34
CA PRO A 89 -4.74 13.87 3.15
C PRO A 89 -4.64 15.34 2.72
N ASP A 90 -4.14 16.18 3.62
CA ASP A 90 -3.86 17.61 3.42
C ASP A 90 -2.35 17.83 3.57
N TRP A 91 -1.69 18.06 2.43
CA TRP A 91 -0.24 18.23 2.37
C TRP A 91 0.25 19.48 3.08
N ASP A 92 -0.50 20.58 3.01
CA ASP A 92 -0.08 21.86 3.59
C ASP A 92 -0.24 21.83 5.11
N ALA A 93 -1.35 21.28 5.60
CA ALA A 93 -1.56 21.04 7.03
C ALA A 93 -0.51 20.07 7.59
N LEU A 94 -0.22 18.98 6.85
CA LEU A 94 0.82 18.03 7.24
C LEU A 94 2.20 18.69 7.32
N ARG A 95 2.64 19.42 6.29
CA ARG A 95 3.96 20.07 6.32
C ARG A 95 4.06 21.14 7.40
N LYS A 96 2.95 21.85 7.68
CA LYS A 96 2.90 22.80 8.79
C LYS A 96 3.05 22.08 10.13
N GLY A 97 2.28 21.02 10.38
CA GLY A 97 2.35 20.27 11.64
C GLY A 97 3.67 19.52 11.85
N ILE A 98 4.33 19.04 10.79
CA ILE A 98 5.68 18.48 10.88
C ILE A 98 6.69 19.56 11.31
N ARG A 99 6.67 20.74 10.68
CA ARG A 99 7.56 21.86 11.04
C ARG A 99 7.37 22.33 12.48
N GLU A 100 6.11 22.40 12.91
CA GLU A 100 5.73 22.78 14.26
C GLU A 100 5.87 21.63 15.29
N SER A 101 6.37 20.46 14.87
CA SER A 101 6.52 19.27 15.73
C SER A 101 5.24 18.84 16.45
N ARG A 102 4.08 19.05 15.83
CA ARG A 102 2.76 18.70 16.39
C ARG A 102 2.56 17.20 16.58
N TRP A 103 3.27 16.38 15.79
CA TRP A 103 3.11 14.94 15.79
C TRP A 103 4.43 14.24 16.06
N LYS A 104 4.43 13.39 17.10
CA LYS A 104 5.52 12.44 17.39
C LYS A 104 5.44 11.20 16.49
N LEU A 105 4.22 10.77 16.17
CA LEU A 105 3.91 9.65 15.27
C LEU A 105 3.04 10.16 14.12
N LEU A 106 3.46 9.91 12.89
CA LEU A 106 2.67 10.21 11.70
C LEU A 106 1.80 9.02 11.34
N ARG A 107 0.50 9.10 11.65
CA ARG A 107 -0.51 8.12 11.25
C ARG A 107 -1.00 8.44 9.85
N LEU A 108 -0.67 7.59 8.88
CA LEU A 108 -0.97 7.80 7.47
C LEU A 108 -1.87 6.68 6.98
N ASP A 109 -2.91 7.02 6.24
CA ASP A 109 -3.75 6.05 5.52
C ASP A 109 -3.30 6.01 4.05
N PRO A 110 -2.57 4.97 3.60
CA PRO A 110 -2.10 4.87 2.22
C PRO A 110 -3.21 4.96 1.18
N PHE A 111 -4.42 4.49 1.52
CA PHE A 111 -5.57 4.45 0.64
C PHE A 111 -6.28 5.80 0.54
N ALA A 112 -6.21 6.63 1.58
CA ALA A 112 -6.71 8.01 1.53
C ALA A 112 -5.71 8.98 0.88
N TRP A 113 -4.41 8.78 1.08
CA TRP A 113 -3.38 9.63 0.49
C TRP A 113 -3.26 9.44 -1.03
N GLY A 114 -3.62 8.27 -1.54
CA GLY A 114 -3.96 8.08 -2.94
C GLY A 114 -2.83 7.52 -3.82
N SER A 115 -1.59 7.47 -3.33
CA SER A 115 -0.48 6.87 -4.07
C SER A 115 0.68 6.45 -3.19
N LEU A 116 1.42 5.44 -3.64
CA LEU A 116 2.68 5.01 -3.03
C LEU A 116 3.67 6.17 -2.92
N GLU A 117 3.74 6.98 -3.98
CA GLU A 117 4.65 8.11 -4.07
C GLU A 117 4.42 9.13 -2.96
N LYS A 118 3.16 9.47 -2.69
CA LYS A 118 2.81 10.43 -1.66
C LYS A 118 3.26 9.93 -0.29
N ILE A 119 3.06 8.65 0.01
CA ILE A 119 3.53 8.06 1.27
C ILE A 119 5.06 8.16 1.38
N HIS A 120 5.81 7.87 0.32
CA HIS A 120 7.26 8.06 0.31
C HIS A 120 7.68 9.52 0.44
N ALA A 121 6.96 10.45 -0.20
CA ALA A 121 7.22 11.88 -0.09
C ALA A 121 6.99 12.40 1.35
N ILE A 122 5.92 11.94 2.01
CA ILE A 122 5.66 12.22 3.43
C ILE A 122 6.80 11.69 4.28
N ALA A 123 7.20 10.43 4.07
CA ALA A 123 8.26 9.80 4.84
C ALA A 123 9.61 10.52 4.68
N ALA A 124 9.92 11.04 3.48
CA ALA A 124 11.12 11.81 3.23
C ALA A 124 11.16 13.13 4.04
N VAL A 125 10.01 13.77 4.27
CA VAL A 125 9.93 15.02 5.06
C VAL A 125 9.65 14.79 6.55
N ALA A 126 9.30 13.57 6.96
CA ALA A 126 9.02 13.19 8.34
C ALA A 126 10.25 13.35 9.26
N GLY A 127 11.46 13.23 8.72
CA GLY A 127 12.71 13.25 9.47
C GLY A 127 12.87 11.98 10.32
N GLN A 128 13.14 12.14 11.61
CA GLN A 128 13.31 11.02 12.56
C GLN A 128 11.99 10.55 13.21
N ARG A 129 10.83 11.05 12.74
CA ARG A 129 9.53 10.69 13.32
C ARG A 129 9.17 9.26 12.96
N ALA A 130 8.50 8.60 13.89
CA ALA A 130 7.88 7.30 13.63
C ALA A 130 6.73 7.46 12.62
N ILE A 131 6.50 6.43 11.82
CA ILE A 131 5.43 6.37 10.83
C ILE A 131 4.57 5.14 11.09
N ALA A 132 3.27 5.37 11.25
CA ALA A 132 2.26 4.32 11.33
C ALA A 132 1.42 4.31 10.05
N LEU A 133 1.38 3.20 9.33
CA LEU A 133 0.52 3.02 8.18
C LEU A 133 -0.78 2.34 8.60
N LEU A 134 -1.91 3.02 8.44
CA LEU A 134 -3.23 2.49 8.75
C LEU A 134 -3.67 1.54 7.65
N ALA A 135 -4.05 0.31 8.04
CA ALA A 135 -4.88 -0.60 7.26
C ALA A 135 -6.34 -0.43 7.75
N PRO A 136 -7.15 0.43 7.09
CA PRO A 136 -8.39 0.96 7.66
C PRO A 136 -9.38 -0.09 8.10
N HIS A 137 -9.43 -1.20 7.36
CA HIS A 137 -10.37 -2.27 7.61
C HIS A 137 -9.70 -3.59 8.03
N ALA A 138 -8.40 -3.56 8.32
CA ALA A 138 -7.61 -4.73 8.69
C ALA A 138 -7.74 -5.92 7.72
N HIS A 139 -8.05 -5.66 6.44
CA HIS A 139 -8.11 -6.72 5.44
C HIS A 139 -6.70 -7.26 5.18
N PRO A 140 -6.49 -8.57 4.96
CA PRO A 140 -5.16 -9.12 4.71
C PRO A 140 -4.40 -8.44 3.56
N TRP A 141 -5.10 -8.04 2.49
CA TRP A 141 -4.48 -7.26 1.41
C TRP A 141 -4.00 -5.88 1.85
N GLU A 142 -4.76 -5.18 2.70
CA GLU A 142 -4.36 -3.89 3.24
C GLU A 142 -3.14 -4.02 4.13
N ILE A 143 -3.14 -5.02 5.02
CA ILE A 143 -2.00 -5.30 5.91
C ILE A 143 -0.76 -5.62 5.08
N ALA A 144 -0.87 -6.47 4.06
CA ALA A 144 0.25 -6.82 3.19
C ALA A 144 0.78 -5.61 2.40
N TRP A 145 -0.10 -4.76 1.86
CA TRP A 145 0.28 -3.53 1.19
C TRP A 145 0.97 -2.54 2.14
N CYS A 146 0.38 -2.29 3.31
CA CYS A 146 0.97 -1.46 4.35
C CYS A 146 2.31 -2.03 4.83
N ALA A 147 2.46 -3.34 4.94
CA ALA A 147 3.73 -3.98 5.30
C ALA A 147 4.80 -3.75 4.24
N MET A 148 4.46 -3.93 2.95
CA MET A 148 5.38 -3.67 1.85
C MET A 148 5.81 -2.20 1.82
N LEU A 149 4.87 -1.25 1.93
CA LEU A 149 5.18 0.18 2.01
C LEU A 149 6.05 0.49 3.22
N ALA A 150 5.62 0.04 4.40
CA ALA A 150 6.39 0.22 5.62
C ALA A 150 7.78 -0.38 5.48
N ALA A 151 7.99 -1.45 4.72
CA ALA A 151 9.31 -2.06 4.54
C ALA A 151 10.35 -1.13 3.88
N THR A 152 9.89 -0.20 3.05
CA THR A 152 10.74 0.66 2.22
C THR A 152 10.95 2.05 2.82
N LEU A 153 10.11 2.46 3.79
CA LEU A 153 10.17 3.80 4.36
C LEU A 153 11.46 4.07 5.15
N PRO A 154 12.05 5.28 5.02
CA PRO A 154 13.17 5.72 5.85
C PRO A 154 12.78 5.81 7.34
N GLY A 155 13.77 5.70 8.23
CA GLY A 155 13.57 5.68 9.69
C GLY A 155 13.59 4.27 10.27
N SER A 156 13.83 4.11 11.58
CA SER A 156 13.87 2.79 12.23
C SER A 156 12.51 2.30 12.73
N ASP A 157 11.52 3.19 12.82
CA ASP A 157 10.23 2.95 13.47
C ASP A 157 9.07 3.18 12.50
N ALA A 158 8.88 2.20 11.60
CA ALA A 158 7.71 2.12 10.73
C ALA A 158 6.92 0.85 11.06
N HIS A 159 5.63 1.00 11.31
CA HIS A 159 4.74 -0.09 11.68
C HIS A 159 3.35 0.08 11.06
N ILE A 160 2.55 -0.98 11.14
CA ILE A 160 1.16 -1.01 10.67
C ILE A 160 0.26 -0.79 11.88
N ILE A 161 -0.78 0.00 11.70
CA ILE A 161 -1.86 0.12 12.66
C ILE A 161 -3.18 -0.41 12.08
N VAL A 162 -3.94 -1.09 12.92
CA VAL A 162 -5.27 -1.61 12.62
C VAL A 162 -6.25 -1.19 13.72
N ARG A 163 -7.52 -1.05 13.39
CA ARG A 163 -8.59 -0.65 14.34
C ARG A 163 -9.19 -1.82 15.12
N THR A 164 -8.61 -3.00 14.96
CA THR A 164 -9.05 -4.24 15.59
C THR A 164 -7.85 -4.94 16.19
N GLN A 165 -8.08 -5.94 17.05
CA GLN A 165 -6.98 -6.75 17.56
C GLN A 165 -6.32 -7.51 16.40
N PRO A 166 -5.01 -7.29 16.12
CA PRO A 166 -4.36 -7.97 15.03
C PRO A 166 -4.24 -9.47 15.31
N GLN A 167 -4.50 -10.29 14.29
CA GLN A 167 -4.35 -11.75 14.37
C GLN A 167 -2.88 -12.17 14.48
N THR A 168 -1.97 -11.36 13.94
CA THR A 168 -0.52 -11.56 13.99
C THR A 168 0.17 -10.28 14.47
N PRO A 169 1.18 -10.37 15.36
CA PRO A 169 1.84 -9.19 15.92
C PRO A 169 2.81 -8.52 14.93
N ALA A 170 3.16 -9.20 13.85
CA ALA A 170 4.03 -8.68 12.79
C ALA A 170 3.73 -9.37 11.46
N TYR A 171 3.98 -8.66 10.37
CA TYR A 171 3.84 -9.16 9.00
C TYR A 171 5.23 -9.35 8.37
N ALA A 172 5.46 -10.49 7.73
CA ALA A 172 6.70 -10.79 7.01
C ALA A 172 6.63 -10.29 5.56
N VAL A 173 7.62 -9.51 5.13
CA VAL A 173 7.68 -8.94 3.79
C VAL A 173 8.33 -9.95 2.85
N GLY A 174 7.57 -10.47 1.89
CA GLY A 174 8.05 -11.46 0.92
C GLY A 174 8.96 -10.88 -0.17
N ASP A 175 9.71 -11.77 -0.81
CA ASP A 175 10.63 -11.49 -1.93
C ASP A 175 10.07 -11.92 -3.30
N GLN A 176 8.78 -12.26 -3.35
CA GLN A 176 8.13 -12.65 -4.61
C GLN A 176 8.02 -11.46 -5.57
N PRO A 177 8.20 -11.65 -6.89
CA PRO A 177 8.04 -10.59 -7.87
C PRO A 177 6.67 -9.90 -7.79
N GLY A 178 6.66 -8.58 -7.91
CA GLY A 178 5.45 -7.78 -7.74
C GLY A 178 5.25 -7.26 -6.31
N ILE A 179 3.99 -6.94 -5.98
CA ILE A 179 3.61 -6.38 -4.68
C ILE A 179 3.42 -7.43 -3.58
N GLY A 180 3.47 -8.73 -3.93
CA GLY A 180 3.43 -9.83 -2.97
C GLY A 180 2.08 -10.06 -2.30
N LEU A 181 0.98 -9.56 -2.86
CA LEU A 181 -0.38 -9.83 -2.35
C LEU A 181 -0.80 -11.26 -2.71
N ASP A 182 -1.34 -11.98 -1.72
CA ASP A 182 -2.03 -13.25 -1.97
C ASP A 182 -3.46 -12.97 -2.44
N TRP A 183 -3.63 -12.92 -3.76
CA TRP A 183 -4.92 -12.71 -4.39
C TRP A 183 -5.90 -13.88 -4.19
N SER A 184 -5.42 -15.07 -3.81
CA SER A 184 -6.27 -16.25 -3.62
C SER A 184 -7.14 -16.16 -2.35
N LEU A 185 -6.83 -15.22 -1.46
CA LEU A 185 -7.64 -14.94 -0.27
C LEU A 185 -9.08 -14.57 -0.62
N GLU A 186 -9.32 -14.00 -1.80
CA GLU A 186 -10.66 -13.61 -2.26
C GLU A 186 -11.05 -14.36 -3.54
N PRO A 187 -11.90 -15.39 -3.45
CA PRO A 187 -12.35 -16.18 -4.60
C PRO A 187 -13.01 -15.33 -5.68
N ALA A 188 -13.64 -14.22 -5.30
CA ALA A 188 -14.26 -13.30 -6.25
C ALA A 188 -13.25 -12.69 -7.22
N PHE A 189 -11.99 -12.49 -6.80
CA PHE A 189 -10.91 -12.08 -7.70
C PHE A 189 -10.58 -13.15 -8.74
N ALA A 190 -10.48 -14.42 -8.30
CA ALA A 190 -10.16 -15.55 -9.17
C ALA A 190 -11.25 -15.82 -10.24
N ALA A 191 -12.48 -15.36 -9.99
CA ALA A 191 -13.60 -15.48 -10.93
C ALA A 191 -13.59 -14.41 -12.03
N ILE A 192 -12.71 -13.39 -11.97
CA ILE A 192 -12.66 -12.34 -12.98
C ILE A 192 -11.96 -12.85 -14.25
N PRO A 193 -12.58 -12.72 -15.44
CA PRO A 193 -11.93 -13.04 -16.71
C PRO A 193 -10.98 -11.89 -17.11
N TRP A 194 -9.68 -12.10 -16.93
CA TRP A 194 -8.62 -11.12 -17.23
C TRP A 194 -7.91 -11.39 -18.56
#